data_AF-A0A453IQA2-F1
#
_entry.id   AF-A0A453IQA2-F1
#
_cell.length_a   1.000
_cell.length_b   1.000
_cell.length_c   1.000
_cell.angle_alpha   90.00
_cell.angle_beta   90.00
_cell.angle_gamma   90.00
#
_symmetry.space_group_name_H-M   'P 1'
#
loop_
_entity.id
_entity.type
_entity.pdbx_description
1 polymer ?
#
loop_
_entity_poly.entity_id
_entity_poly.type
_entity_poly.pdbx_seq_one_letter_code
_entity_poly.pdbx_strand_id
1 'polypeptide(L)'
;MLQAWVVRSMCNLENKIVSVERILQYISIPEEPPLSTSGDKLPHNWPSEGEIQLRNLHVRYAPQLPFVLKGLSVTFPGGMKTGIVGRTGSGKSTLIQALFRIVEPTVGQILVDGVDICTIGLHDLRSRLSIIPQDPTMFEGTVRSNLDPLNEYNDDQIWEVLG
;
A
#
# COMPACT_ATOMS: atom_id res chain seq x y z
N MET A 1 -49.78 15.37 24.23
CA MET A 1 -49.19 14.02 24.20
C MET A 1 -48.70 13.64 22.80
N LEU A 2 -49.59 13.48 21.80
CA LEU A 2 -49.22 13.07 20.43
C LEU A 2 -48.29 14.06 19.70
N GLN A 3 -48.58 15.37 19.76
CA GLN A 3 -47.77 16.40 19.10
C GLN A 3 -46.31 16.39 19.56
N ALA A 4 -46.08 16.36 20.88
CA ALA A 4 -44.73 16.30 21.45
C ALA A 4 -43.99 15.01 21.05
N TRP A 5 -44.69 13.88 20.94
CA TRP A 5 -44.11 12.62 20.49
C TRP A 5 -43.69 12.66 19.02
N VAL A 6 -44.52 13.25 18.14
CA VAL A 6 -44.20 13.40 16.71
C VAL A 6 -42.98 14.31 16.52
N VAL A 7 -42.96 15.47 17.20
CA VAL A 7 -41.82 16.40 17.13
C VAL A 7 -40.53 15.72 17.60
N ARG A 8 -40.58 15.02 18.75
CA ARG A 8 -39.42 14.28 19.27
C ARG A 8 -38.97 13.17 18.31
N SER A 9 -39.91 12.48 17.67
CA SER A 9 -39.60 11.42 16.69
C SER A 9 -38.95 11.98 15.44
N MET A 10 -39.40 13.14 14.94
CA MET A 10 -38.80 13.83 13.80
C MET A 10 -37.39 14.32 14.11
N CYS A 11 -37.18 15.01 15.26
CA CYS A 11 -35.82 15.42 15.66
C CYS A 11 -34.88 14.21 15.84
N ASN A 12 -35.38 13.09 16.37
CA ASN A 12 -34.60 11.86 16.48
C ASN A 12 -34.23 11.27 15.11
N LEU A 13 -35.13 11.35 14.12
CA LEU A 13 -34.87 10.88 12.76
C LEU A 13 -33.82 11.77 12.08
N GLU A 14 -33.96 13.09 12.19
CA GLU A 14 -32.99 14.07 11.68
C GLU A 14 -31.60 13.86 12.29
N ASN A 15 -31.50 13.60 13.60
CA ASN A 15 -30.21 13.31 14.21
C ASN A 15 -29.61 11.97 13.72
N LYS A 16 -30.46 10.97 13.44
CA LYS A 16 -30.00 9.66 12.94
C LYS A 16 -29.58 9.71 11.47
N ILE A 17 -30.23 10.51 10.63
CA ILE A 17 -29.91 10.57 9.19
C ILE A 17 -28.51 11.13 8.93
N VAL A 18 -27.98 12.00 9.82
CA VAL A 18 -26.58 12.48 9.77
C VAL A 18 -25.57 11.32 9.83
N SER A 19 -25.91 10.21 10.50
CA SER A 19 -25.03 9.03 10.51
C SER A 19 -25.03 8.29 9.16
N VAL A 20 -26.16 8.26 8.47
CA VAL A 20 -26.26 7.69 7.12
C VAL A 20 -25.51 8.57 6.12
N GLU A 21 -25.66 9.89 6.22
CA GLU A 21 -24.93 10.85 5.39
C GLU A 21 -23.42 10.64 5.48
N ARG A 22 -22.88 10.46 6.70
CA ARG A 22 -21.45 10.19 6.90
C ARG A 22 -20.99 8.90 6.23
N ILE A 23 -21.79 7.83 6.27
CA ILE A 23 -21.48 6.58 5.57
C ILE A 23 -21.43 6.81 4.05
N LEU A 24 -22.40 7.55 3.50
CA LEU A 24 -22.44 7.87 2.07
C LEU A 24 -21.25 8.73 1.62
N GLN A 25 -20.78 9.64 2.48
CA GLN A 25 -19.57 10.42 2.23
C GLN A 25 -18.33 9.51 2.09
N TYR A 26 -18.17 8.52 2.98
CA TYR A 26 -17.04 7.58 2.89
C TYR A 26 -17.10 6.65 1.68
N ILE A 27 -18.29 6.30 1.19
CA ILE A 27 -18.44 5.50 -0.03
C ILE A 27 -18.00 6.27 -1.28
N SER A 28 -18.00 7.60 -1.22
CA SER A 28 -17.72 8.47 -2.36
C SER A 28 -16.27 9.00 -2.40
N ILE A 29 -15.39 8.52 -1.52
CA ILE A 29 -13.98 8.95 -1.53
C ILE A 29 -13.24 8.33 -2.73
N PRO A 30 -12.19 8.99 -3.23
CA PRO A 30 -11.34 8.39 -4.26
C PRO A 30 -10.75 7.06 -3.79
N GLU A 31 -10.94 6.01 -4.58
CA GLU A 31 -10.39 4.68 -4.32
C GLU A 31 -8.91 4.60 -4.73
N GLU A 32 -8.19 3.66 -4.12
CA GLU A 32 -6.86 3.28 -4.59
C GLU A 32 -6.94 2.61 -5.97
N PRO A 33 -5.82 2.57 -6.73
CA PRO A 33 -5.74 1.82 -7.96
C PRO A 33 -6.17 0.34 -7.82
N PRO A 34 -6.60 -0.31 -8.92
CA PRO A 34 -7.09 -1.69 -8.88
C PRO A 34 -6.10 -2.67 -8.24
N LEU A 35 -6.65 -3.63 -7.49
CA LEU A 35 -5.87 -4.68 -6.84
C LEU A 35 -5.28 -5.67 -7.84
N SER A 36 -6.03 -6.03 -8.88
CA SER A 36 -5.62 -7.00 -9.91
C SER A 36 -5.47 -6.33 -11.27
N THR A 37 -4.51 -6.79 -12.06
CA THR A 37 -4.30 -6.31 -13.43
C THR A 37 -5.42 -6.80 -14.36
N SER A 38 -6.08 -5.90 -15.10
CA SER A 38 -7.19 -6.22 -16.02
C SER A 38 -6.74 -6.85 -17.36
N GLY A 39 -5.43 -7.14 -17.54
CA GLY A 39 -4.81 -7.49 -18.81
C GLY A 39 -3.93 -8.75 -18.75
N ASP A 40 -2.85 -8.78 -19.56
CA ASP A 40 -1.88 -9.87 -19.58
C ASP A 40 -1.28 -10.08 -18.19
N LYS A 41 -1.50 -11.27 -17.64
CA LYS A 41 -0.96 -11.65 -16.35
C LYS A 41 0.56 -11.66 -16.43
N LEU A 42 1.20 -10.99 -15.47
CA LEU A 42 2.64 -11.10 -15.28
C LEU A 42 3.06 -12.57 -15.23
N PRO A 43 4.25 -12.91 -15.75
CA PRO A 43 4.82 -14.23 -15.58
C PRO A 43 4.80 -14.63 -14.10
N HIS A 44 4.50 -15.91 -13.82
CA HIS A 44 4.45 -16.42 -12.44
C HIS A 44 5.78 -16.26 -11.70
N ASN A 45 6.90 -16.26 -12.42
CA ASN A 45 8.24 -16.13 -11.90
C ASN A 45 8.76 -14.69 -11.82
N TRP A 46 7.97 -13.69 -12.20
CA TRP A 46 8.36 -12.29 -12.00
C TRP A 46 8.29 -11.95 -10.50
N PRO A 47 9.07 -11.00 -9.97
CA PRO A 47 10.35 -10.57 -10.53
C PRO A 47 11.36 -11.74 -10.51
N SER A 48 12.09 -11.92 -11.60
CA SER A 48 13.07 -13.00 -11.76
C SER A 48 14.47 -12.62 -11.28
N GLU A 49 14.91 -11.39 -11.59
CA GLU A 49 16.24 -10.89 -11.22
C GLU A 49 16.15 -9.94 -10.01
N GLY A 50 15.03 -9.21 -9.88
CA GLY A 50 14.82 -8.23 -8.82
C GLY A 50 15.55 -6.92 -9.06
N GLU A 51 15.85 -6.56 -10.31
CA GLU A 51 16.40 -5.26 -10.66
C GLU A 51 15.32 -4.17 -10.53
N ILE A 52 15.67 -3.06 -9.86
CA ILE A 52 14.77 -1.91 -9.70
C ILE A 52 15.39 -0.69 -10.36
N GLN A 53 14.70 -0.09 -11.33
CA GLN A 53 15.14 1.14 -11.99
C GLN A 53 14.18 2.29 -11.67
N LEU A 54 14.70 3.35 -11.07
CA LEU A 54 14.00 4.62 -10.90
C LEU A 54 14.40 5.54 -12.04
N ARG A 55 13.42 6.08 -12.78
CA ARG A 55 13.67 6.98 -13.91
C ARG A 55 12.97 8.32 -13.68
N ASN A 56 13.76 9.36 -13.39
CA ASN A 56 13.29 10.73 -13.16
C ASN A 56 12.15 10.82 -12.13
N LEU A 57 12.25 10.06 -11.05
CA LEU A 57 11.18 9.85 -10.09
C LEU A 57 10.92 11.11 -9.25
N HIS A 58 9.68 11.58 -9.27
CA HIS A 58 9.18 12.63 -8.40
C HIS A 58 7.97 12.16 -7.59
N VAL A 59 8.00 12.38 -6.28
CA VAL A 59 6.97 11.93 -5.35
C VAL A 59 6.59 13.05 -4.39
N ARG A 60 5.28 13.25 -4.20
CA ARG A 60 4.68 14.16 -3.22
C ARG A 60 3.43 13.51 -2.63
N TYR A 61 3.11 13.83 -1.38
CA TYR A 61 1.95 13.25 -0.68
C TYR A 61 0.61 13.84 -1.12
N ALA A 62 0.61 15.07 -1.64
CA ALA A 62 -0.61 15.70 -2.15
C ALA A 62 -0.29 16.69 -3.28
N PRO A 63 -1.23 16.96 -4.20
CA PRO A 63 -0.99 17.85 -5.33
C PRO A 63 -0.52 19.27 -4.97
N GLN A 64 -0.94 19.77 -3.82
CA GLN A 64 -0.60 21.09 -3.29
C GLN A 64 0.71 21.11 -2.49
N LEU A 65 1.24 19.95 -2.11
CA LEU A 65 2.47 19.84 -1.31
C LEU A 65 3.72 19.81 -2.20
N PRO A 66 4.88 20.27 -1.68
CA PRO A 66 6.13 20.18 -2.42
C PRO A 66 6.55 18.72 -2.63
N PHE A 67 7.35 18.50 -3.68
CA PHE A 67 8.00 17.22 -3.92
C PHE A 67 8.98 16.87 -2.81
N VAL A 68 8.88 15.63 -2.31
CA VAL A 68 9.82 15.03 -1.37
C VAL A 68 10.98 14.39 -2.12
N LEU A 69 10.68 13.56 -3.12
CA LEU A 69 11.66 13.03 -4.08
C LEU A 69 11.61 13.87 -5.35
N LYS A 70 12.79 14.28 -5.85
CA LYS A 70 12.93 15.23 -6.96
C LYS A 70 13.92 14.69 -8.00
N GLY A 71 13.41 14.16 -9.11
CA GLY A 71 14.21 13.71 -10.24
C GLY A 71 15.15 12.54 -9.94
N LEU A 72 14.78 11.67 -8.99
CA LEU A 72 15.64 10.56 -8.59
C LEU A 72 15.76 9.54 -9.73
N SER A 73 16.99 9.33 -10.20
CA SER A 73 17.31 8.35 -11.24
C SER A 73 18.44 7.45 -10.74
N VAL A 74 18.14 6.18 -10.51
CA VAL A 74 19.07 5.20 -9.95
C VAL A 74 18.62 3.80 -10.32
N THR A 75 19.58 2.90 -10.53
CA THR A 75 19.34 1.47 -10.75
C THR A 75 19.91 0.68 -9.58
N PHE A 76 19.06 -0.15 -8.99
CA PHE A 76 19.43 -1.16 -8.01
C PHE A 76 19.52 -2.51 -8.74
N PRO A 77 20.73 -3.06 -8.94
CA PRO A 77 20.89 -4.29 -9.69
C PRO A 77 20.32 -5.49 -8.92
N GLY A 78 19.75 -6.45 -9.67
CA GLY A 78 19.24 -7.71 -9.13
C GLY A 78 20.30 -8.49 -8.36
N GLY A 79 19.88 -9.23 -7.34
CA GLY A 79 20.77 -10.03 -6.48
C GLY A 79 21.76 -9.25 -5.61
N MET A 80 21.73 -7.91 -5.63
CA MET A 80 22.63 -7.06 -4.86
C MET A 80 21.98 -6.52 -3.59
N LYS A 81 22.73 -6.53 -2.49
CA LYS A 81 22.33 -5.85 -1.24
C LYS A 81 22.71 -4.38 -1.32
N THR A 82 21.73 -3.48 -1.40
CA THR A 82 21.98 -2.03 -1.41
C THR A 82 21.56 -1.38 -0.10
N GLY A 83 22.46 -0.57 0.49
CA GLY A 83 22.16 0.27 1.64
C GLY A 83 21.84 1.71 1.21
N ILE A 84 20.75 2.27 1.72
CA ILE A 84 20.36 3.67 1.49
C ILE A 84 20.53 4.44 2.80
N VAL A 85 21.45 5.41 2.82
CA VAL A 85 21.75 6.24 3.98
C VAL A 85 21.39 7.70 3.74
N GLY A 86 21.05 8.43 4.81
CA GLY A 86 20.73 9.85 4.74
C GLY A 86 20.12 10.35 6.03
N ARG A 87 20.14 11.68 6.25
CA ARG A 87 19.56 12.31 7.45
C ARG A 87 18.06 11.98 7.61
N THR A 88 17.54 12.09 8.82
CA THR A 88 16.09 12.02 9.05
C THR A 88 15.36 13.06 8.19
N GLY A 89 14.23 12.68 7.59
CA GLY A 89 13.49 13.54 6.67
C GLY A 89 14.02 13.59 5.23
N SER A 90 15.07 12.84 4.88
CA SER A 90 15.64 12.84 3.52
C SER A 90 14.81 12.10 2.46
N GLY A 91 13.61 11.60 2.79
CA GLY A 91 12.73 10.88 1.84
C GLY A 91 12.97 9.38 1.70
N LYS A 92 13.79 8.74 2.55
CA LYS A 92 14.03 7.28 2.52
C LYS A 92 12.73 6.47 2.66
N SER A 93 11.93 6.78 3.69
CA SER A 93 10.64 6.12 3.90
C SER A 93 9.67 6.39 2.75
N THR A 94 9.72 7.60 2.16
CA THR A 94 8.92 7.96 0.98
C THR A 94 9.32 7.15 -0.26
N LEU A 95 10.61 6.85 -0.44
CA LEU A 95 11.07 5.97 -1.50
C LEU A 95 10.48 4.56 -1.33
N ILE A 96 10.53 4.02 -0.11
CA ILE A 96 9.94 2.71 0.20
C ILE A 96 8.42 2.74 -0.07
N GLN A 97 7.72 3.78 0.39
CA GLN A 97 6.29 3.94 0.13
C GLN A 97 5.95 4.02 -1.36
N ALA A 98 6.82 4.65 -2.18
CA ALA A 98 6.65 4.72 -3.62
C ALA A 98 6.85 3.34 -4.29
N LEU A 99 7.84 2.55 -3.83
CA LEU A 99 8.06 1.17 -4.32
C LEU A 99 6.85 0.27 -4.06
N PHE A 100 6.21 0.40 -2.90
CA PHE A 100 4.98 -0.34 -2.55
C PHE A 100 3.69 0.29 -3.11
N ARG A 101 3.82 1.39 -3.86
CA ARG A 101 2.70 2.19 -4.38
C ARG A 101 1.68 2.53 -3.29
N ILE A 102 2.17 2.89 -2.10
CA ILE A 102 1.36 3.53 -1.04
C ILE A 102 1.20 5.02 -1.36
N VAL A 103 2.25 5.61 -1.97
CA VAL A 103 2.20 6.96 -2.55
C VAL A 103 2.59 6.84 -4.02
N GLU A 104 1.68 7.20 -4.91
CA GLU A 104 1.92 7.10 -6.36
C GLU A 104 2.99 8.12 -6.82
N PRO A 105 3.91 7.71 -7.71
CA PRO A 105 4.82 8.64 -8.34
C PRO A 105 4.04 9.65 -9.19
N THR A 106 4.38 10.93 -9.05
CA THR A 106 3.73 12.00 -9.82
C THR A 106 4.36 12.19 -11.19
N VAL A 107 5.68 12.00 -11.28
CA VAL A 107 6.45 12.09 -12.53
C VAL A 107 7.52 11.00 -12.53
N GLY A 108 7.83 10.50 -13.72
CA GLY A 108 8.78 9.41 -13.89
C GLY A 108 8.10 8.06 -13.69
N GLN A 109 8.91 7.02 -13.54
CA GLN A 109 8.44 5.65 -13.41
C GLN A 109 9.40 4.83 -12.56
N ILE A 110 8.87 3.75 -11.99
CA ILE A 110 9.60 2.74 -11.25
C ILE A 110 9.44 1.44 -12.04
N LEU A 111 10.56 0.89 -12.50
CA LEU A 111 10.57 -0.37 -13.23
C LEU A 111 11.12 -1.46 -12.32
N VAL A 112 10.48 -2.62 -12.31
CA VAL A 112 11.00 -3.83 -11.68
C VAL A 112 11.14 -4.91 -12.76
N ASP A 113 12.37 -5.37 -13.00
CA ASP A 113 12.74 -6.23 -14.13
C ASP A 113 12.21 -5.72 -15.48
N GLY A 114 12.30 -4.40 -15.69
CA GLY A 114 11.86 -3.73 -16.91
C GLY A 114 10.34 -3.47 -17.01
N VAL A 115 9.53 -3.97 -16.08
CA VAL A 115 8.08 -3.73 -16.06
C VAL A 115 7.74 -2.53 -15.18
N ASP A 116 6.94 -1.59 -15.71
CA ASP A 116 6.45 -0.45 -14.93
C ASP A 116 5.42 -0.91 -13.89
N ILE A 117 5.75 -0.72 -12.61
CA ILE A 117 4.89 -1.14 -11.50
C ILE A 117 3.56 -0.39 -11.46
N CYS A 118 3.47 0.79 -12.08
CA CYS A 118 2.21 1.56 -12.16
C CYS A 118 1.19 0.93 -13.13
N THR A 119 1.63 0.01 -13.99
CA THR A 119 0.75 -0.72 -14.93
C THR A 119 0.20 -2.03 -14.35
N ILE A 120 0.70 -2.45 -13.18
CA ILE A 120 0.38 -3.72 -12.52
C ILE A 120 -0.67 -3.48 -11.41
N GLY A 121 -1.50 -4.48 -11.09
CA GLY A 121 -2.38 -4.46 -9.93
C GLY A 121 -1.63 -4.42 -8.60
N LEU A 122 -2.16 -3.70 -7.61
CA LEU A 122 -1.48 -3.52 -6.32
C LEU A 122 -1.23 -4.84 -5.57
N HIS A 123 -2.14 -5.80 -5.66
CA HIS A 123 -1.99 -7.11 -5.04
C HIS A 123 -0.89 -7.93 -5.74
N ASP A 124 -0.87 -7.92 -7.08
CA ASP A 124 0.13 -8.62 -7.88
C ASP A 124 1.55 -8.12 -7.58
N LEU A 125 1.70 -6.81 -7.34
CA LEU A 125 2.96 -6.20 -6.93
C LEU A 125 3.33 -6.50 -5.47
N ARG A 126 2.42 -6.19 -4.52
CA ARG A 126 2.71 -6.23 -3.08
C ARG A 126 2.89 -7.66 -2.56
N SER A 127 2.29 -8.67 -3.19
CA SER A 127 2.51 -10.08 -2.85
C SER A 127 3.92 -10.59 -3.16
N ARG A 128 4.66 -9.88 -4.01
CA ARG A 128 6.03 -10.25 -4.45
C ARG A 128 7.12 -9.39 -3.82
N LEU A 129 6.74 -8.46 -2.94
CA LEU A 129 7.65 -7.58 -2.21
C LEU A 129 7.47 -7.78 -0.70
N SER A 130 8.57 -7.85 0.04
CA SER A 130 8.54 -7.97 1.50
C SER A 130 9.13 -6.72 2.15
N ILE A 131 8.55 -6.30 3.27
CA ILE A 131 9.00 -5.16 4.06
C ILE A 131 8.96 -5.52 5.54
N ILE A 132 9.97 -5.04 6.27
CA ILE A 132 9.96 -5.04 7.73
C ILE A 132 9.63 -3.61 8.17
N PRO A 133 8.50 -3.38 8.85
CA PRO A 133 8.12 -2.04 9.30
C PRO A 133 9.09 -1.53 10.37
N GLN A 134 9.20 -0.21 10.50
CA GLN A 134 10.02 0.42 11.55
C GLN A 134 9.49 0.11 12.95
N ASP A 135 8.15 0.11 13.10
CA ASP A 135 7.45 -0.26 14.33
C ASP A 135 6.74 -1.61 14.13
N PRO A 136 7.21 -2.70 14.77
CA PRO A 136 6.59 -4.02 14.63
C PRO A 136 5.23 -4.02 15.33
N THR A 137 4.16 -4.18 14.57
CA THR A 137 2.80 -4.37 15.10
C THR A 137 2.41 -5.83 14.95
N MET A 138 1.90 -6.42 16.03
CA MET A 138 1.31 -7.77 16.01
C MET A 138 -0.21 -7.65 16.12
N PHE A 139 -0.93 -8.51 15.41
CA PHE A 139 -2.38 -8.61 15.50
C PHE A 139 -2.78 -9.52 16.67
N GLU A 140 -3.90 -9.22 17.31
CA GLU A 140 -4.48 -10.11 18.33
C GLU A 140 -4.81 -11.47 17.70
N GLY A 141 -4.28 -12.54 18.28
CA GLY A 141 -4.42 -13.88 17.75
C GLY A 141 -3.27 -14.81 18.16
N THR A 142 -3.09 -15.86 17.38
CA THR A 142 -2.01 -16.84 17.59
C THR A 142 -0.71 -16.39 16.92
N VAL A 143 0.41 -17.01 17.30
CA VAL A 143 1.68 -16.85 16.55
C VAL A 143 1.49 -17.30 15.10
N ARG A 144 0.82 -18.44 14.87
CA ARG A 144 0.53 -18.95 13.53
C ARG A 144 -0.21 -17.95 12.66
N SER A 145 -1.29 -17.34 13.16
CA SER A 145 -2.08 -16.37 12.40
C SER A 145 -1.35 -15.06 12.13
N ASN A 146 -0.32 -14.72 12.91
CA ASN A 146 0.55 -13.58 12.61
C ASN A 146 1.64 -13.91 11.57
N LEU A 147 2.08 -15.18 11.49
CA LEU A 147 3.08 -15.64 10.51
C LEU A 147 2.45 -15.97 9.14
N ASP A 148 1.31 -16.66 9.16
CA ASP A 148 0.60 -17.12 7.97
C ASP A 148 -0.91 -16.85 8.13
N PRO A 149 -1.35 -15.60 7.89
CA PRO A 149 -2.76 -15.21 8.03
C PRO A 149 -3.67 -15.86 6.97
N LEU A 150 -3.11 -16.32 5.86
CA LEU A 150 -3.86 -16.95 4.76
C LEU A 150 -3.90 -18.48 4.88
N ASN A 151 -3.13 -19.06 5.81
CA ASN A 151 -2.99 -20.49 6.04
C ASN A 151 -2.54 -21.24 4.76
N GLU A 152 -1.57 -20.67 4.07
CA GLU A 152 -0.98 -21.19 2.83
C GLU A 152 0.08 -22.28 3.08
N TYR A 153 0.69 -22.31 4.27
CA TYR A 153 1.83 -23.16 4.59
C TYR A 153 1.51 -24.18 5.69
N ASN A 154 2.18 -25.33 5.64
CA ASN A 154 2.05 -26.36 6.66
C ASN A 154 2.91 -26.06 7.91
N ASP A 155 2.64 -26.76 9.02
CA ASP A 155 3.36 -26.57 10.29
C ASP A 155 4.86 -26.82 10.14
N ASP A 156 5.25 -27.81 9.34
CA ASP A 156 6.67 -28.17 9.15
C ASP A 156 7.47 -27.03 8.49
N GLN A 157 6.88 -26.36 7.49
CA GLN A 157 7.47 -25.19 6.83
C GLN A 157 7.57 -24.00 7.80
N ILE A 158 6.56 -23.80 8.65
CA ILE A 158 6.59 -22.73 9.65
C ILE A 158 7.69 -23.00 10.70
N TRP A 159 7.85 -24.27 11.13
CA TRP A 159 8.91 -24.66 12.04
C TRP A 159 10.31 -24.44 11.48
N GLU A 160 10.52 -24.65 10.17
CA GLU A 160 11.80 -24.39 9.51
C GLU A 160 12.24 -22.91 9.57
N VAL A 161 11.28 -21.98 9.54
CA VAL A 161 11.57 -20.54 9.60
C VAL A 161 11.79 -20.04 11.03
N LEU A 162 11.23 -20.73 12.03
CA LEU A 162 11.36 -20.38 13.44
C LEU A 162 12.59 -21.00 14.14
N GLY A 163 13.15 -22.07 13.56
CA GLY A 163 14.33 -22.79 14.05
C GLY A 163 15.65 -22.23 13.55
#